data_AF-A0A0S7X3S2-F1
#
_entry.id   AF-A0A0S7X3S2-F1
#
_cell.length_a   1.000
_cell.length_b   1.000
_cell.length_c   1.000
_cell.angle_alpha   90.00
_cell.angle_beta   90.00
_cell.angle_gamma   90.00
#
_symmetry.space_group_name_H-M   'P 1'
#
loop_
_entity.id
_entity.type
_entity.pdbx_description
1 polymer ?
#
loop_
_entity_poly.entity_id
_entity_poly.type
_entity_poly.pdbx_seq_one_letter_code
_entity_poly.pdbx_strand_id
1 'polypeptide(L)'
;MPYSIDKTLCGECGSCFSICSNRAVVKREGVYLVTEMCSDCGVCIPFCPTGAIGKGKSKAEFDNKMLDKALKDKLSLKRHIAAMKYADQAPQGVRVEEGPHFWCAICGDIFEGKGTQVFFTAKASTCGGSAMIGVGVGKYTRDEFEAALQGEVTGEGKLFATKNEMTKARCFFPRYPKVFGGMILGSLEEMSMPDLIIFPVNGDQMCMISTAYTFDTGEVISGFAGSATCMMTVAIPYLENRPVFSSGDYSGRDFMRLKDEEIVVCFPYRLVPGLVKHMERTVYARDSNESE
;
A
#
# COMPACT_ATOMS: atom_id res chain seq x y z
N MET A 1 -2.09 -15.95 -17.42
CA MET A 1 -3.10 -16.88 -16.88
C MET A 1 -2.61 -17.34 -15.54
N PRO A 2 -3.42 -17.21 -14.48
CA PRO A 2 -2.93 -17.46 -13.14
C PRO A 2 -2.51 -18.89 -12.92
N TYR A 3 -1.49 -19.09 -12.09
CA TYR A 3 -1.24 -20.41 -11.52
C TYR A 3 -2.28 -20.71 -10.44
N SER A 4 -2.59 -21.98 -10.24
CA SER A 4 -3.39 -22.50 -9.14
C SER A 4 -2.73 -23.76 -8.58
N ILE A 5 -3.00 -24.06 -7.31
CA ILE A 5 -2.52 -25.27 -6.64
C ILE A 5 -3.67 -26.27 -6.55
N ASP A 6 -3.48 -27.44 -7.15
CA ASP A 6 -4.38 -28.58 -6.98
C ASP A 6 -4.20 -29.15 -5.56
N LYS A 7 -5.26 -29.04 -4.76
CA LYS A 7 -5.25 -29.47 -3.35
C LYS A 7 -5.11 -30.98 -3.21
N THR A 8 -5.53 -31.76 -4.20
CA THR A 8 -5.47 -33.22 -4.14
C THR A 8 -4.06 -33.75 -4.40
N LEU A 9 -3.23 -32.98 -5.11
CA LEU A 9 -1.84 -33.31 -5.41
C LEU A 9 -0.85 -32.61 -4.48
N CYS A 10 -1.27 -31.59 -3.74
CA CYS A 10 -0.37 -30.79 -2.92
C CYS A 10 0.15 -31.60 -1.71
N GLY A 11 1.46 -31.86 -1.66
CA GLY A 11 2.11 -32.48 -0.50
C GLY A 11 2.46 -31.52 0.64
N GLU A 12 1.90 -30.32 0.65
CA GLU A 12 2.09 -29.28 1.69
C GLU A 12 3.54 -28.88 2.06
N CYS A 13 4.51 -29.22 1.22
CA CYS A 13 5.95 -29.00 1.48
C CYS A 13 6.39 -27.52 1.57
N GLY A 14 5.60 -26.58 1.04
CA GLY A 14 5.90 -25.14 1.10
C GLY A 14 6.94 -24.64 0.09
N SER A 15 7.52 -25.47 -0.79
CA SER A 15 8.53 -25.03 -1.76
C SER A 15 8.06 -23.85 -2.63
N CYS A 16 6.81 -23.89 -3.10
CA CYS A 16 6.24 -22.82 -3.91
C CYS A 16 6.00 -21.52 -3.12
N PHE A 17 5.73 -21.62 -1.82
CA PHE A 17 5.65 -20.47 -0.92
C PHE A 17 7.01 -19.81 -0.77
N SER A 18 8.05 -20.59 -0.50
CA SER A 18 9.41 -20.09 -0.27
C SER A 18 10.06 -19.48 -1.52
N ILE A 19 9.83 -20.06 -2.70
CA ILE A 19 10.47 -19.59 -3.95
C ILE A 19 9.70 -18.47 -4.65
N CYS A 20 8.46 -18.18 -4.24
CA CYS A 20 7.68 -17.16 -4.90
C CYS A 20 8.21 -15.76 -4.54
N SER A 21 9.02 -15.20 -5.42
CA SER A 21 9.55 -13.83 -5.31
C SER A 21 8.44 -12.78 -5.21
N ASN A 22 7.28 -13.03 -5.83
CA ASN A 22 6.10 -12.18 -5.71
C ASN A 22 5.27 -12.47 -4.45
N ARG A 23 5.69 -13.38 -3.56
CA ARG A 23 4.92 -13.93 -2.43
C ARG A 23 3.44 -14.16 -2.77
N ALA A 24 3.18 -14.62 -3.99
CA ALA A 24 1.85 -14.84 -4.55
C ALA A 24 1.20 -16.12 -4.02
N VAL A 25 2.01 -17.01 -3.46
CA VAL A 25 1.57 -18.23 -2.79
C VAL A 25 1.40 -17.92 -1.30
N VAL A 26 0.26 -18.26 -0.72
CA VAL A 26 -0.07 -18.08 0.70
C VAL A 26 -0.57 -19.39 1.32
N LYS A 27 -0.37 -19.60 2.63
CA LYS A 27 -0.91 -20.76 3.36
C LYS A 27 -2.15 -20.35 4.18
N ARG A 28 -3.31 -20.96 3.92
CA ARG A 28 -4.57 -20.78 4.67
C ARG A 28 -5.15 -22.14 5.04
N GLU A 29 -5.49 -22.34 6.32
CA GLU A 29 -6.14 -23.57 6.80
C GLU A 29 -5.41 -24.86 6.36
N GLY A 30 -4.07 -24.86 6.43
CA GLY A 30 -3.23 -25.98 5.98
C GLY A 30 -2.93 -25.98 4.48
N VAL A 31 -3.73 -25.32 3.66
CA VAL A 31 -3.65 -25.38 2.19
C VAL A 31 -2.87 -24.20 1.60
N TYR A 32 -2.09 -24.45 0.55
CA TYR A 32 -1.43 -23.39 -0.24
C TYR A 32 -2.33 -22.91 -1.37
N LEU A 33 -2.42 -21.59 -1.55
CA LEU A 33 -3.26 -20.93 -2.55
C LEU A 33 -2.42 -19.93 -3.34
N VAL A 34 -2.69 -19.82 -4.64
CA VAL A 34 -2.12 -18.78 -5.50
C VAL A 34 -3.11 -17.62 -5.58
N THR A 35 -2.63 -16.43 -5.23
CA THR A 35 -3.40 -15.18 -5.15
C THR A 35 -3.28 -14.37 -6.43
N GLU A 36 -4.05 -13.27 -6.54
CA GLU A 36 -3.98 -12.42 -7.73
C GLU A 36 -2.62 -11.73 -7.95
N MET A 37 -1.72 -11.78 -6.96
CA MET A 37 -0.36 -11.27 -7.08
C MET A 37 0.56 -12.13 -7.95
N CYS A 38 0.07 -13.27 -8.42
CA CYS A 38 0.82 -14.07 -9.36
C CYS A 38 1.06 -13.25 -10.64
N SER A 39 2.33 -12.93 -10.91
CA SER A 39 2.75 -12.28 -12.15
C SER A 39 2.93 -13.28 -13.31
N ASP A 40 2.41 -14.49 -13.15
CA ASP A 40 2.51 -15.58 -14.12
C ASP A 40 3.97 -15.93 -14.51
N CYS A 41 4.94 -15.73 -13.61
CA CYS A 41 6.37 -15.97 -13.89
C CYS A 41 6.78 -17.44 -13.96
N GLY A 42 5.96 -18.35 -13.44
CA GLY A 42 6.19 -19.80 -13.50
C GLY A 42 7.31 -20.34 -12.62
N VAL A 43 8.00 -19.48 -11.85
CA VAL A 43 9.13 -19.86 -10.98
C VAL A 43 8.78 -21.00 -10.01
N CYS A 44 7.54 -21.07 -9.53
CA CYS A 44 7.11 -22.10 -8.58
C CYS A 44 6.92 -23.49 -9.20
N ILE A 45 6.68 -23.62 -10.51
CA ILE A 45 6.37 -24.89 -11.19
C ILE A 45 7.50 -25.92 -11.04
N PRO A 46 8.76 -25.63 -11.43
CA PRO A 46 9.83 -26.63 -11.35
C PRO A 46 10.18 -27.04 -9.92
N PHE A 47 9.77 -26.26 -8.91
CA PHE A 47 10.00 -26.57 -7.49
C PHE A 47 8.85 -27.32 -6.83
N CYS A 48 7.78 -27.64 -7.56
CA CYS A 48 6.67 -28.43 -7.03
C CYS A 48 6.96 -29.93 -7.22
N PRO A 49 7.34 -30.69 -6.17
CA PRO A 49 7.74 -32.09 -6.31
C PRO A 49 6.58 -33.01 -6.70
N THR A 50 5.35 -32.60 -6.42
CA THR A 50 4.13 -33.37 -6.72
C THR A 50 3.42 -32.94 -8.01
N GLY A 51 3.94 -31.92 -8.71
CA GLY A 51 3.29 -31.39 -9.91
C GLY A 51 1.94 -30.70 -9.65
N ALA A 52 1.63 -30.32 -8.41
CA ALA A 52 0.36 -29.73 -8.02
C ALA A 52 0.10 -28.31 -8.58
N ILE A 53 1.06 -27.67 -9.24
CA ILE A 53 0.94 -26.30 -9.74
C ILE A 53 0.62 -26.31 -11.23
N GLY A 54 -0.58 -25.86 -11.56
CA GLY A 54 -1.09 -25.77 -12.93
C GLY A 54 -1.64 -24.39 -13.26
N LYS A 55 -2.13 -24.22 -14.49
CA LYS A 55 -2.89 -23.01 -14.89
C LYS A 55 -4.31 -23.08 -14.30
N GLY A 56 -4.72 -22.04 -13.59
CA GLY A 56 -6.04 -21.88 -12.98
C GLY A 56 -6.98 -20.95 -13.77
N LYS A 57 -8.26 -20.90 -13.34
CA LYS A 57 -9.32 -20.10 -13.99
C LYS A 57 -9.48 -18.68 -13.40
N SER A 58 -9.19 -18.47 -12.12
CA SER A 58 -9.21 -17.17 -11.43
C SER A 58 -8.29 -17.23 -10.20
N LYS A 59 -7.76 -16.09 -9.74
CA LYS A 59 -7.01 -16.05 -8.47
C LYS A 59 -7.97 -15.64 -7.35
N ALA A 60 -7.63 -15.97 -6.10
CA ALA A 60 -8.52 -15.74 -4.96
C ALA A 60 -8.63 -14.25 -4.63
N GLU A 61 -9.86 -13.72 -4.59
CA GLU A 61 -10.19 -12.41 -4.03
C GLU A 61 -10.35 -12.52 -2.51
N PHE A 62 -9.86 -11.54 -1.75
CA PHE A 62 -10.08 -11.52 -0.30
C PHE A 62 -11.34 -10.72 0.03
N ASP A 63 -12.04 -11.13 1.08
CA ASP A 63 -13.18 -10.37 1.60
C ASP A 63 -12.67 -9.09 2.28
N ASN A 64 -12.76 -7.98 1.55
CA ASN A 64 -12.30 -6.68 2.02
C ASN A 64 -13.13 -6.09 3.14
N LYS A 65 -14.43 -6.43 3.20
CA LYS A 65 -15.28 -6.01 4.31
C LYS A 65 -14.85 -6.70 5.59
N MET A 66 -14.53 -7.99 5.51
CA MET A 66 -13.97 -8.75 6.63
C MET A 66 -12.60 -8.23 7.04
N LEU A 67 -11.68 -7.97 6.10
CA LEU A 67 -10.34 -7.45 6.42
C LEU A 67 -10.38 -6.05 7.02
N ASP A 68 -11.17 -5.14 6.45
CA ASP A 68 -11.38 -3.79 6.98
C ASP A 68 -11.91 -3.84 8.41
N LYS A 69 -12.99 -4.60 8.63
CA LYS A 69 -13.56 -4.81 9.97
C LYS A 69 -12.52 -5.38 10.94
N ALA A 70 -11.79 -6.42 10.54
CA ALA A 70 -10.81 -7.06 11.40
C ALA A 70 -9.66 -6.12 11.78
N LEU A 71 -9.15 -5.31 10.85
CA LEU A 71 -8.14 -4.30 11.16
C LEU A 71 -8.70 -3.24 12.12
N LYS A 72 -9.91 -2.72 11.86
CA LYS A 72 -10.56 -1.72 12.71
C LYS A 72 -10.78 -2.24 14.13
N ASP A 73 -11.30 -3.45 14.28
CA ASP A 73 -11.59 -4.06 15.58
C ASP A 73 -10.29 -4.34 16.35
N LYS A 74 -9.30 -4.99 15.71
CA LYS A 74 -8.06 -5.42 16.38
C LYS A 74 -7.17 -4.26 16.78
N LEU A 75 -7.11 -3.20 15.96
CA LEU A 75 -6.31 -2.02 16.24
C LEU A 75 -7.12 -0.89 16.90
N SER A 76 -8.44 -1.09 17.11
CA SER A 76 -9.34 -0.03 17.57
C SER A 76 -9.22 1.24 16.72
N LEU A 77 -9.17 1.09 15.39
CA LEU A 77 -9.01 2.22 14.47
C LEU A 77 -10.24 3.13 14.50
N LYS A 78 -10.01 4.43 14.64
CA LYS A 78 -11.04 5.47 14.54
C LYS A 78 -11.16 6.04 13.12
N ARG A 79 -10.19 5.73 12.26
CA ARG A 79 -10.08 6.19 10.88
C ARG A 79 -10.49 5.08 9.93
N HIS A 80 -11.00 5.45 8.76
CA HIS A 80 -11.15 4.50 7.65
C HIS A 80 -9.80 4.21 6.98
N ILE A 81 -9.75 3.12 6.22
CA ILE A 81 -8.54 2.64 5.57
C ILE A 81 -8.60 3.01 4.10
N ALA A 82 -7.65 3.83 3.62
CA ALA A 82 -7.57 4.15 2.21
C ALA A 82 -6.86 3.03 1.46
N ALA A 83 -7.50 2.53 0.43
CA ALA A 83 -6.99 1.52 -0.48
C ALA A 83 -6.73 2.15 -1.85
N MET A 84 -5.70 1.67 -2.53
CA MET A 84 -5.29 2.22 -3.81
C MET A 84 -4.88 1.15 -4.82
N LYS A 85 -5.22 1.37 -6.08
CA LYS A 85 -4.97 0.43 -7.18
C LYS A 85 -4.54 1.16 -8.43
N TYR A 86 -3.39 0.80 -8.99
CA TYR A 86 -2.93 1.37 -10.26
C TYR A 86 -3.75 0.84 -11.42
N ALA A 87 -4.00 1.72 -12.40
CA ALA A 87 -4.60 1.32 -13.66
C ALA A 87 -4.04 2.15 -14.82
N ASP A 88 -3.91 1.52 -15.98
CA ASP A 88 -3.50 2.21 -17.21
C ASP A 88 -4.65 3.04 -17.82
N GLN A 89 -5.90 2.75 -17.43
CA GLN A 89 -7.12 3.45 -17.85
C GLN A 89 -8.13 3.51 -16.71
N ALA A 90 -9.06 4.47 -16.79
CA ALA A 90 -10.15 4.59 -15.82
C ALA A 90 -11.04 3.33 -15.86
N PRO A 91 -11.31 2.69 -14.71
CA PRO A 91 -12.25 1.57 -14.67
C PRO A 91 -13.68 2.02 -14.97
N GLN A 92 -14.48 1.11 -15.52
CA GLN A 92 -15.89 1.37 -15.78
C GLN A 92 -16.63 1.71 -14.49
N GLY A 93 -17.39 2.80 -14.49
CA GLY A 93 -18.19 3.23 -13.34
C GLY A 93 -17.44 4.02 -12.26
N VAL A 94 -16.12 4.20 -12.39
CA VAL A 94 -15.32 4.99 -11.44
C VAL A 94 -15.21 6.42 -11.94
N ARG A 95 -15.56 7.40 -11.09
CA ARG A 95 -15.42 8.83 -11.40
C ARG A 95 -13.95 9.16 -11.63
N VAL A 96 -13.63 9.85 -12.73
CA VAL A 96 -12.29 10.43 -12.94
C VAL A 96 -12.20 11.74 -12.16
N GLU A 97 -11.12 11.93 -11.40
CA GLU A 97 -10.90 13.19 -10.70
C GLU A 97 -10.56 14.29 -11.72
N GLU A 98 -11.28 15.40 -11.66
CA GLU A 98 -11.08 16.53 -12.58
C GLU A 98 -10.00 17.50 -12.07
N GLY A 99 -9.75 17.48 -10.76
CA GLY A 99 -8.79 18.36 -10.09
C GLY A 99 -9.28 19.82 -10.00
N PRO A 100 -8.45 20.72 -9.47
CA PRO A 100 -7.16 20.46 -8.82
C PRO A 100 -7.33 19.70 -7.49
N HIS A 101 -6.58 18.61 -7.30
CA HIS A 101 -6.59 17.82 -6.06
C HIS A 101 -5.20 17.30 -5.69
N PHE A 102 -4.99 17.06 -4.39
CA PHE A 102 -3.80 16.41 -3.85
C PHE A 102 -4.12 14.95 -3.52
N TRP A 103 -3.23 14.02 -3.90
CA TRP A 103 -3.37 12.60 -3.52
C TRP A 103 -3.55 12.41 -2.00
N CYS A 104 -2.76 13.14 -1.20
CA CYS A 104 -2.85 13.11 0.26
C CYS A 104 -4.20 13.65 0.78
N ALA A 105 -4.80 14.64 0.11
CA ALA A 105 -6.12 15.16 0.48
C ALA A 105 -7.22 14.11 0.23
N ILE A 106 -7.16 13.39 -0.90
CA ILE A 106 -8.08 12.29 -1.18
C ILE A 106 -7.96 11.19 -0.12
N CYS A 107 -6.73 10.83 0.27
CA CYS A 107 -6.52 9.91 1.40
C CYS A 107 -7.13 10.45 2.70
N GLY A 108 -6.94 11.74 3.01
CA GLY A 108 -7.55 12.38 4.18
C GLY A 108 -9.08 12.33 4.19
N ASP A 109 -9.72 12.56 3.03
CA ASP A 109 -11.17 12.44 2.90
C ASP A 109 -11.65 11.01 3.10
N ILE A 110 -10.90 10.03 2.60
CA ILE A 110 -11.19 8.62 2.87
C ILE A 110 -11.04 8.33 4.36
N PHE A 111 -9.98 8.77 5.03
CA PHE A 111 -9.77 8.54 6.47
C PHE A 111 -10.91 9.07 7.34
N GLU A 112 -11.55 10.16 6.91
CA GLU A 112 -12.72 10.79 7.54
C GLU A 112 -14.07 10.17 7.12
N GLY A 113 -14.07 9.15 6.26
CA GLY A 113 -15.29 8.51 5.74
C GLY A 113 -16.09 9.37 4.76
N LYS A 114 -15.46 10.38 4.14
CA LYS A 114 -16.10 11.34 3.23
C LYS A 114 -15.81 11.07 1.74
N GLY A 115 -14.90 10.15 1.44
CA GLY A 115 -14.47 9.84 0.07
C GLY A 115 -15.28 8.73 -0.58
N THR A 116 -15.67 8.92 -1.84
CA THR A 116 -16.11 7.84 -2.75
C THR A 116 -14.95 7.38 -3.60
N GLN A 117 -15.06 6.19 -4.20
CA GLN A 117 -14.07 5.70 -5.16
C GLN A 117 -13.83 6.70 -6.30
N VAL A 118 -12.56 7.02 -6.56
CA VAL A 118 -12.15 7.98 -7.58
C VAL A 118 -10.91 7.51 -8.33
N PHE A 119 -10.83 7.81 -9.62
CA PHE A 119 -9.65 7.59 -10.45
C PHE A 119 -8.82 8.87 -10.54
N PHE A 120 -7.76 8.94 -9.74
CA PHE A 120 -6.82 10.06 -9.68
C PHE A 120 -5.78 9.96 -10.80
N THR A 121 -5.57 11.05 -11.54
CA THR A 121 -4.70 11.09 -12.72
C THR A 121 -3.67 12.21 -12.63
N ALA A 122 -2.63 12.17 -13.48
CA ALA A 122 -1.64 13.24 -13.59
C ALA A 122 -2.28 14.61 -13.89
N LYS A 123 -3.38 14.63 -14.64
CA LYS A 123 -4.12 15.85 -14.99
C LYS A 123 -4.76 16.51 -13.76
N ALA A 124 -5.27 15.71 -12.83
CA ALA A 124 -5.91 16.20 -11.62
C ALA A 124 -4.92 16.69 -10.56
N SER A 125 -3.68 16.21 -10.62
CA SER A 125 -2.66 16.49 -9.60
C SER A 125 -2.15 17.92 -9.67
N THR A 126 -2.12 18.57 -8.52
CA THR A 126 -1.43 19.86 -8.30
C THR A 126 -0.04 19.72 -7.70
N CYS A 127 0.38 18.50 -7.34
CA CYS A 127 1.62 18.27 -6.62
C CYS A 127 2.59 17.41 -7.44
N GLY A 128 3.86 17.79 -7.48
CA GLY A 128 4.93 16.98 -8.07
C GLY A 128 5.08 15.58 -7.46
N GLY A 129 4.48 15.35 -6.28
CA GLY A 129 4.40 14.05 -5.63
C GLY A 129 3.70 12.97 -6.48
N SER A 130 2.78 13.34 -7.37
CA SER A 130 2.10 12.36 -8.24
C SER A 130 3.05 11.65 -9.22
N ALA A 131 4.11 12.34 -9.69
CA ALA A 131 5.16 11.69 -10.48
C ALA A 131 5.95 10.67 -9.65
N MET A 132 6.12 10.95 -8.36
CA MET A 132 6.91 10.14 -7.44
C MET A 132 6.18 8.89 -6.97
N ILE A 133 4.87 8.79 -7.24
CA ILE A 133 4.05 7.60 -7.02
C ILE A 133 3.62 6.95 -8.35
N GLY A 134 4.31 7.21 -9.45
CA GLY A 134 4.09 6.52 -10.73
C GLY A 134 2.88 6.99 -11.56
N VAL A 135 2.14 8.01 -11.13
CA VAL A 135 0.99 8.55 -11.89
C VAL A 135 1.42 9.61 -12.90
N GLY A 136 2.57 10.26 -12.68
CA GLY A 136 3.07 11.36 -13.52
C GLY A 136 2.58 12.72 -13.02
N VAL A 137 2.87 13.79 -13.77
CA VAL A 137 2.45 15.16 -13.47
C VAL A 137 1.75 15.77 -14.69
N GLY A 138 0.92 16.78 -14.45
CA GLY A 138 0.36 17.61 -15.52
C GLY A 138 1.45 18.19 -16.43
N LYS A 139 1.06 18.62 -17.63
CA LYS A 139 1.98 19.28 -18.56
C LYS A 139 2.23 20.71 -18.09
N TYR A 140 3.48 21.01 -17.71
CA TYR A 140 3.96 22.34 -17.38
C TYR A 140 5.12 22.71 -18.30
N THR A 141 5.30 23.99 -18.57
CA THR A 141 6.55 24.48 -19.14
C THR A 141 7.67 24.35 -18.10
N ARG A 142 8.92 24.35 -18.56
CA ARG A 142 10.09 24.29 -17.67
C ARG A 142 10.11 25.47 -16.68
N ASP A 143 9.75 26.66 -17.16
CA ASP A 143 9.81 27.89 -16.38
C ASP A 143 8.71 27.90 -15.29
N GLU A 144 7.49 27.46 -15.61
CA GLU A 144 6.41 27.30 -14.63
C GLU A 144 6.79 26.30 -13.53
N PHE A 145 7.42 25.19 -13.91
CA PHE A 145 7.88 24.19 -12.95
C PHE A 145 9.00 24.72 -12.04
N GLU A 146 9.99 25.43 -12.61
CA GLU A 146 11.08 26.03 -11.85
C GLU A 146 10.57 27.13 -10.91
N ALA A 147 9.60 27.94 -11.36
CA ALA A 147 8.97 28.97 -10.54
C ALA A 147 8.18 28.38 -9.36
N ALA A 148 7.38 27.33 -9.58
CA ALA A 148 6.66 26.65 -8.50
C ALA A 148 7.63 26.01 -7.48
N LEU A 149 8.71 25.40 -7.97
CA LEU A 149 9.71 24.76 -7.12
C LEU A 149 10.48 25.78 -6.26
N GLN A 150 10.88 26.90 -6.84
CA GLN A 150 11.51 28.00 -6.10
C GLN A 150 10.50 28.70 -5.18
N GLY A 151 9.23 28.79 -5.57
CA GLY A 151 8.16 29.45 -4.81
C GLY A 151 7.79 28.70 -3.53
N GLU A 152 7.70 27.38 -3.57
CA GLU A 152 7.09 26.60 -2.49
C GLU A 152 8.02 25.55 -1.86
N VAL A 153 9.04 25.07 -2.59
CA VAL A 153 9.80 23.87 -2.18
C VAL A 153 11.23 24.16 -1.76
N THR A 154 11.93 25.05 -2.47
CA THR A 154 13.37 25.30 -2.23
C THR A 154 13.70 26.73 -1.86
N GLY A 155 14.49 26.93 -0.81
CA GLY A 155 14.94 28.23 -0.31
C GLY A 155 14.81 28.33 1.21
N GLU A 156 15.26 29.44 1.78
CA GLU A 156 15.14 29.70 3.22
C GLU A 156 13.67 29.69 3.66
N GLY A 157 13.37 29.02 4.77
CA GLY A 157 12.00 28.83 5.27
C GLY A 157 11.14 27.87 4.45
N LYS A 158 11.72 27.10 3.51
CA LYS A 158 11.02 26.09 2.69
C LYS A 158 11.49 24.67 3.02
N LEU A 159 10.95 23.68 2.29
CA LEU A 159 11.20 22.26 2.57
C LEU A 159 12.66 21.84 2.36
N PHE A 160 13.37 22.43 1.40
CA PHE A 160 14.77 22.13 1.12
C PHE A 160 15.58 23.40 0.90
N ALA A 161 16.84 23.41 1.33
CA ALA A 161 17.73 24.56 1.09
C ALA A 161 17.94 24.81 -0.42
N THR A 162 18.24 23.76 -1.19
CA THR A 162 18.35 23.84 -2.66
C THR A 162 17.72 22.64 -3.36
N LYS A 163 17.60 22.75 -4.70
CA LYS A 163 17.17 21.67 -5.58
C LYS A 163 18.08 20.42 -5.46
N ASN A 164 19.35 20.59 -5.11
CA ASN A 164 20.29 19.49 -4.95
C ASN A 164 19.95 18.63 -3.73
N GLU A 165 19.67 19.23 -2.57
CA GLU A 165 19.26 18.50 -1.36
C GLU A 165 17.95 17.77 -1.59
N MET A 166 16.98 18.45 -2.22
CA MET A 166 15.73 17.83 -2.65
C MET A 166 16.00 16.61 -3.55
N THR A 167 16.88 16.73 -4.54
CA THR A 167 17.20 15.63 -5.47
C THR A 167 17.85 14.44 -4.74
N LYS A 168 18.78 14.70 -3.82
CA LYS A 168 19.40 13.65 -2.99
C LYS A 168 18.36 12.91 -2.16
N ALA A 169 17.45 13.63 -1.48
CA ALA A 169 16.38 13.02 -0.70
C ALA A 169 15.46 12.15 -1.58
N ARG A 170 15.16 12.59 -2.80
CA ARG A 170 14.33 11.84 -3.75
C ARG A 170 15.01 10.59 -4.31
N CYS A 171 16.34 10.61 -4.50
CA CYS A 171 17.09 9.47 -5.01
C CYS A 171 17.17 8.28 -4.04
N PHE A 172 16.76 8.46 -2.78
CA PHE A 172 16.64 7.35 -1.82
C PHE A 172 15.54 6.35 -2.23
N PHE A 173 14.49 6.82 -2.89
CA PHE A 173 13.33 5.99 -3.23
C PHE A 173 13.45 5.39 -4.63
N PRO A 174 12.97 4.15 -4.82
CA PRO A 174 13.00 3.49 -6.12
C PRO A 174 12.15 4.24 -7.14
N ARG A 175 12.60 4.22 -8.41
CA ARG A 175 11.87 4.83 -9.52
C ARG A 175 10.90 3.82 -10.11
N TYR A 176 9.71 4.29 -10.46
CA TYR A 176 8.74 3.48 -11.16
C TYR A 176 9.23 3.13 -12.56
N PRO A 177 9.07 1.86 -13.00
CA PRO A 177 9.54 1.41 -14.31
C PRO A 177 8.68 1.95 -15.47
N LYS A 178 7.47 2.41 -15.17
CA LYS A 178 6.55 3.06 -16.10
C LYS A 178 5.72 4.12 -15.39
N VAL A 179 5.06 4.96 -16.19
CA VAL A 179 4.00 5.87 -15.73
C VAL A 179 2.66 5.20 -15.99
N PHE A 180 1.81 5.09 -14.97
CA PHE A 180 0.45 4.56 -15.07
C PHE A 180 -0.53 5.65 -15.53
N GLY A 181 -1.66 5.24 -16.11
CA GLY A 181 -2.73 6.18 -16.49
C GLY A 181 -3.35 6.89 -15.28
N GLY A 182 -3.36 6.22 -14.12
CA GLY A 182 -3.80 6.79 -12.87
C GLY A 182 -3.84 5.75 -11.74
N MET A 183 -4.49 6.15 -10.66
CA MET A 183 -4.68 5.32 -9.47
C MET A 183 -6.10 5.48 -8.97
N ILE A 184 -6.77 4.36 -8.79
CA ILE A 184 -8.07 4.27 -8.14
C ILE A 184 -7.81 4.40 -6.64
N LEU A 185 -8.52 5.30 -5.97
CA LEU A 185 -8.48 5.52 -4.54
C LEU A 185 -9.89 5.33 -3.98
N GLY A 186 -10.01 4.68 -2.84
CA GLY A 186 -11.29 4.49 -2.15
C GLY A 186 -11.11 3.81 -0.81
N SER A 187 -12.19 3.63 -0.06
CA SER A 187 -12.15 2.89 1.21
C SER A 187 -11.90 1.39 0.95
N LEU A 188 -11.13 0.73 1.81
CA LEU A 188 -10.77 -0.69 1.65
C LEU A 188 -11.99 -1.58 1.41
N GLU A 189 -13.05 -1.39 2.18
CA GLU A 189 -14.30 -2.14 2.12
C GLU A 189 -15.06 -2.03 0.78
N GLU A 190 -14.76 -1.02 -0.03
CA GLU A 190 -15.39 -0.73 -1.33
C GLU A 190 -14.48 -1.04 -2.53
N MET A 191 -13.19 -1.24 -2.28
CA MET A 191 -12.21 -1.48 -3.33
C MET A 191 -12.12 -2.97 -3.66
N SER A 192 -12.06 -3.33 -4.95
CA SER A 192 -11.73 -4.70 -5.35
C SER A 192 -10.23 -4.86 -5.59
N MET A 193 -9.61 -5.74 -4.81
CA MET A 193 -8.19 -6.13 -4.93
C MET A 193 -7.24 -4.93 -5.12
N PRO A 194 -7.13 -4.04 -4.11
CA PRO A 194 -6.18 -2.94 -4.18
C PRO A 194 -4.74 -3.44 -4.19
N ASP A 195 -3.82 -2.62 -4.67
CA ASP A 195 -2.38 -2.90 -4.61
C ASP A 195 -1.84 -2.62 -3.20
N LEU A 196 -2.27 -1.49 -2.62
CA LEU A 196 -1.82 -1.02 -1.32
C LEU A 196 -2.99 -0.55 -0.47
N ILE A 197 -2.78 -0.57 0.84
CA ILE A 197 -3.61 0.13 1.81
C ILE A 197 -2.73 1.10 2.60
N ILE A 198 -3.27 2.26 2.95
CA ILE A 198 -2.65 3.25 3.82
C ILE A 198 -3.67 3.72 4.85
N PHE A 199 -3.24 3.88 6.09
CA PHE A 199 -4.12 4.37 7.15
C PHE A 199 -3.31 5.01 8.30
N PRO A 200 -3.89 6.00 9.00
CA PRO A 200 -3.27 6.58 10.19
C PRO A 200 -3.33 5.61 11.37
N VAL A 201 -2.26 5.59 12.16
CA VAL A 201 -2.14 4.83 13.41
C VAL A 201 -1.35 5.65 14.42
N ASN A 202 -1.55 5.40 15.72
CA ASN A 202 -0.66 5.93 16.75
C ASN A 202 0.53 4.98 17.02
N GLY A 203 1.42 5.37 17.94
CA GLY A 203 2.60 4.57 18.28
C GLY A 203 2.28 3.16 18.82
N ASP A 204 1.22 3.02 19.61
CA ASP A 204 0.79 1.73 20.19
C ASP A 204 0.28 0.77 19.10
N GLN A 205 -0.62 1.26 18.25
CA GLN A 205 -1.13 0.54 17.08
C GLN A 205 0.02 0.14 16.14
N MET A 206 1.01 1.00 15.93
CA MET A 206 2.19 0.68 15.13
C MET A 206 3.05 -0.43 15.76
N CYS A 207 3.15 -0.47 17.10
CA CYS A 207 3.82 -1.55 17.82
C CYS A 207 3.10 -2.89 17.61
N MET A 208 1.77 -2.90 17.68
CA MET A 208 0.96 -4.08 17.38
C MET A 208 1.16 -4.56 15.94
N ILE A 209 1.11 -3.63 14.97
CA ILE A 209 1.28 -3.93 13.54
C ILE A 209 2.66 -4.52 13.26
N SER A 210 3.72 -3.87 13.75
CA SER A 210 5.08 -4.34 13.54
C SER A 210 5.32 -5.71 14.17
N THR A 211 4.84 -5.93 15.39
CA THR A 211 4.93 -7.24 16.06
C THR A 211 4.22 -8.33 15.28
N ALA A 212 2.99 -8.09 14.82
CA ALA A 212 2.22 -9.04 14.02
C ALA A 212 2.83 -9.30 12.63
N TYR A 213 3.41 -8.27 12.00
CA TYR A 213 4.13 -8.44 10.75
C TYR A 213 5.37 -9.31 10.93
N THR A 214 6.22 -8.99 11.89
CA THR A 214 7.49 -9.71 12.13
C THR A 214 7.27 -11.14 12.62
N PHE A 215 6.15 -11.44 13.28
CA PHE A 215 5.88 -12.73 13.93
C PHE A 215 6.21 -13.97 13.07
N ASP A 216 5.67 -14.06 11.85
CA ASP A 216 5.96 -15.18 10.92
C ASP A 216 6.89 -14.77 9.76
N THR A 217 7.11 -13.47 9.54
CA THR A 217 7.95 -13.00 8.41
C THR A 217 9.42 -12.88 8.78
N GLY A 218 9.74 -12.63 10.06
CA GLY A 218 11.07 -12.23 10.51
C GLY A 218 11.55 -10.87 9.96
N GLU A 219 10.70 -10.15 9.22
CA GLU A 219 11.06 -8.87 8.60
C GLU A 219 10.59 -7.70 9.46
N VAL A 220 11.40 -6.65 9.51
CA VAL A 220 11.06 -5.38 10.14
C VAL A 220 10.42 -4.41 9.15
N ILE A 221 9.63 -3.47 9.68
CA ILE A 221 9.00 -2.39 8.91
C ILE A 221 9.92 -1.16 8.94
N SER A 222 10.20 -0.59 7.76
CA SER A 222 11.04 0.60 7.65
C SER A 222 10.24 1.89 7.88
N GLY A 223 10.82 2.81 8.66
CA GLY A 223 10.29 4.15 8.87
C GLY A 223 11.00 5.18 7.98
N PHE A 224 10.26 6.07 7.34
CA PHE A 224 10.81 7.13 6.49
C PHE A 224 10.30 8.52 6.89
N ALA A 225 11.20 9.52 6.85
CA ALA A 225 10.90 10.92 7.15
C ALA A 225 11.78 11.86 6.30
N GLY A 226 11.41 13.14 6.24
CA GLY A 226 12.22 14.19 5.59
C GLY A 226 12.06 14.33 4.07
N SER A 227 11.01 13.72 3.49
CA SER A 227 10.64 13.86 2.07
C SER A 227 9.12 13.87 1.93
N ALA A 228 8.56 13.87 0.71
CA ALA A 228 7.12 13.92 0.49
C ALA A 228 6.38 12.66 0.97
N THR A 229 5.27 12.79 1.72
CA THR A 229 4.52 11.65 2.30
C THR A 229 4.22 10.57 1.27
N CYS A 230 3.61 10.96 0.14
CA CYS A 230 3.22 10.03 -0.93
C CYS A 230 4.39 9.17 -1.43
N MET A 231 5.59 9.74 -1.58
CA MET A 231 6.76 8.98 -2.01
C MET A 231 7.22 8.01 -0.94
N MET A 232 7.33 8.49 0.31
CA MET A 232 7.77 7.70 1.45
C MET A 232 6.84 6.53 1.74
N THR A 233 5.54 6.68 1.46
CA THR A 233 4.54 5.66 1.79
C THR A 233 4.12 4.78 0.61
N VAL A 234 4.34 5.15 -0.64
CA VAL A 234 3.78 4.39 -1.79
C VAL A 234 4.86 3.64 -2.58
N ALA A 235 6.04 4.24 -2.81
CA ALA A 235 7.03 3.70 -3.74
C ALA A 235 7.57 2.33 -3.33
N ILE A 236 8.08 2.20 -2.10
CA ILE A 236 8.65 0.94 -1.58
C ILE A 236 7.57 -0.13 -1.39
N PRO A 237 6.40 0.16 -0.78
CA PRO A 237 5.33 -0.83 -0.69
C PRO A 237 4.90 -1.38 -2.04
N TYR A 238 4.81 -0.54 -3.07
CA TYR A 238 4.42 -1.02 -4.39
C TYR A 238 5.52 -1.82 -5.08
N LEU A 239 6.73 -1.26 -5.17
CA LEU A 239 7.80 -1.80 -6.00
C LEU A 239 8.54 -2.97 -5.36
N GLU A 240 8.69 -2.95 -4.04
CA GLU A 240 9.47 -3.96 -3.30
C GLU A 240 8.58 -4.89 -2.46
N ASN A 241 7.28 -4.58 -2.35
CA ASN A 241 6.36 -5.29 -1.47
C ASN A 241 6.87 -5.39 -0.03
N ARG A 242 7.11 -4.24 0.57
CA ARG A 242 7.45 -4.16 1.99
C ARG A 242 6.62 -3.08 2.63
N PRO A 243 6.01 -3.34 3.80
CA PRO A 243 5.31 -2.28 4.51
C PRO A 243 6.30 -1.21 4.95
N VAL A 244 5.78 0.01 5.08
CA VAL A 244 6.54 1.17 5.56
C VAL A 244 5.65 2.00 6.47
N PHE A 245 6.25 2.81 7.33
CA PHE A 245 5.55 3.86 8.05
C PHE A 245 6.26 5.21 7.89
N SER A 246 5.53 6.29 8.14
CA SER A 246 6.08 7.63 8.10
C SER A 246 5.35 8.56 9.05
N SER A 247 6.08 9.53 9.61
CA SER A 247 5.48 10.68 10.30
C SER A 247 4.66 11.58 9.38
N GLY A 248 4.79 11.40 8.06
CA GLY A 248 4.32 12.38 7.09
C GLY A 248 5.26 13.58 6.98
N ASP A 249 5.07 14.34 5.91
CA ASP A 249 5.70 15.64 5.66
C ASP A 249 4.74 16.77 6.02
N TYR A 250 5.26 17.99 6.08
CA TYR A 250 4.51 19.18 6.49
C TYR A 250 3.13 19.26 5.83
N SER A 251 3.08 19.34 4.49
CA SER A 251 1.82 19.41 3.75
C SER A 251 1.02 18.11 3.79
N GLY A 252 1.69 16.95 3.82
CA GLY A 252 1.02 15.66 3.90
C GLY A 252 0.22 15.50 5.18
N ARG A 253 0.75 15.95 6.33
CA ARG A 253 0.04 15.92 7.61
C ARG A 253 -1.24 16.76 7.57
N ASP A 254 -1.16 17.97 7.01
CA ASP A 254 -2.31 18.86 6.86
C ASP A 254 -3.37 18.29 5.91
N PHE A 255 -2.96 17.89 4.70
CA PHE A 255 -3.90 17.39 3.68
C PHE A 255 -4.51 16.04 4.06
N MET A 256 -3.77 15.15 4.71
CA MET A 256 -4.30 13.90 5.25
C MET A 256 -5.09 14.09 6.55
N ARG A 257 -5.09 15.31 7.13
CA ARG A 257 -5.78 15.64 8.39
C ARG A 257 -5.31 14.77 9.56
N LEU A 258 -4.01 14.50 9.62
CA LEU A 258 -3.40 13.69 10.67
C LEU A 258 -3.37 14.45 11.99
N LYS A 259 -3.68 13.75 13.09
CA LYS A 259 -3.48 14.26 14.45
C LYS A 259 -2.03 14.15 14.87
N ASP A 260 -1.64 14.91 15.88
CA ASP A 260 -0.26 14.97 16.37
C ASP A 260 0.31 13.58 16.71
N GLU A 261 -0.49 12.71 17.33
CA GLU A 261 -0.12 11.35 17.69
C GLU A 261 -0.13 10.36 16.51
N GLU A 262 -0.71 10.74 15.37
CA GLU A 262 -0.89 9.86 14.21
C GLU A 262 0.36 9.90 13.31
N ILE A 263 0.83 8.70 12.96
CA ILE A 263 1.71 8.40 11.84
C ILE A 263 0.92 7.65 10.78
N VAL A 264 1.42 7.61 9.54
CA VAL A 264 0.79 6.83 8.46
C VAL A 264 1.57 5.57 8.19
N VAL A 265 0.85 4.45 8.12
CA VAL A 265 1.41 3.16 7.73
C VAL A 265 0.84 2.75 6.40
N CYS A 266 1.68 2.25 5.50
CA CYS A 266 1.27 1.72 4.22
C CYS A 266 1.70 0.26 4.09
N PHE A 267 0.73 -0.58 3.75
CA PHE A 267 0.91 -2.01 3.54
C PHE A 267 0.62 -2.37 2.10
N PRO A 268 1.46 -3.21 1.49
CA PRO A 268 1.01 -4.01 0.36
C PRO A 268 -0.23 -4.81 0.78
N TYR A 269 -1.34 -4.61 0.08
CA TYR A 269 -2.64 -5.19 0.43
C TYR A 269 -2.55 -6.72 0.62
N ARG A 270 -1.66 -7.34 -0.15
CA ARG A 270 -1.36 -8.76 -0.07
C ARG A 270 -0.87 -9.30 1.26
N LEU A 271 -0.25 -8.45 2.07
CA LEU A 271 0.28 -8.82 3.38
C LEU A 271 -0.78 -8.68 4.49
N VAL A 272 -1.91 -8.03 4.19
CA VAL A 272 -2.97 -7.70 5.16
C VAL A 272 -3.63 -8.95 5.77
N PRO A 273 -3.97 -10.01 5.02
CA PRO A 273 -4.55 -11.20 5.64
C PRO A 273 -3.60 -11.88 6.63
N GLY A 274 -2.30 -11.91 6.33
CA GLY A 274 -1.28 -12.41 7.24
C GLY A 274 -1.19 -11.55 8.49
N LEU A 275 -1.15 -10.22 8.32
CA LEU A 275 -1.16 -9.26 9.41
C LEU A 275 -2.34 -9.49 10.37
N VAL A 276 -3.57 -9.55 9.84
CA VAL A 276 -4.79 -9.78 10.63
C VAL A 276 -4.74 -11.11 11.39
N LYS A 277 -4.31 -12.18 10.72
CA LYS A 277 -4.16 -13.51 11.34
C LYS A 277 -3.13 -13.50 12.47
N HIS A 278 -2.02 -12.79 12.30
CA HIS A 278 -0.92 -12.82 13.27
C HIS A 278 -1.21 -11.98 14.51
N MET A 279 -2.05 -10.95 14.42
CA MET A 279 -2.46 -10.17 15.60
C MET A 279 -3.08 -11.06 16.70
N GLU A 280 -3.75 -12.16 16.34
CA GLU A 280 -4.32 -13.14 17.27
C GLU A 280 -3.31 -14.16 17.82
N ARG A 281 -2.04 -14.07 17.41
CA ARG A 281 -0.98 -15.04 17.76
C ARG A 281 0.22 -14.38 18.44
N THR A 282 0.19 -13.07 18.60
CA THR A 282 1.26 -12.29 19.24
C THR A 282 0.93 -12.04 20.71
N VAL A 283 1.84 -11.38 21.42
CA VAL A 283 1.61 -10.86 22.78
C VAL A 283 0.40 -9.92 22.89
N TYR A 284 -0.14 -9.44 21.76
CA TYR A 284 -1.33 -8.60 21.69
C TYR A 284 -2.61 -9.39 21.39
N ALA A 285 -2.53 -10.71 21.28
CA ALA A 285 -3.70 -11.58 21.29
C ALA A 285 -4.33 -11.45 22.68
N ARG A 286 -5.24 -10.49 22.84
CA ARG A 286 -5.97 -10.31 24.09
C ARG A 286 -6.65 -11.64 24.42
N ASP A 287 -6.44 -12.12 25.64
CA ASP A 287 -7.29 -13.11 26.26
C ASP A 287 -8.70 -12.54 26.31
N SER A 288 -9.52 -12.84 25.30
CA SER A 288 -10.94 -12.51 25.27
C SER A 288 -11.75 -13.22 26.37
N ASN A 289 -11.09 -13.81 27.37
CA ASN A 289 -11.65 -14.60 28.46
C ASN A 289 -11.27 -14.13 29.88
N GLU A 290 -10.51 -13.05 30.08
CA GLU A 290 -10.19 -12.55 31.44
C GLU A 290 -11.03 -11.33 31.87
N SER A 291 -12.28 -11.29 31.46
CA SER A 291 -13.28 -10.38 32.01
C SER A 291 -14.61 -11.10 32.24
N GLU A 292 -14.60 -12.04 33.20
CA GLU A 292 -15.76 -12.47 33.99
C GLU A 292 -15.44 -12.29 35.49
#